data_AF-F4HLK3-F1
#
_entry.id   AF-F4HLK3-F1
#
_cell.length_a   1.000
_cell.length_b   1.000
_cell.length_c   1.000
_cell.angle_alpha   90.00
_cell.angle_beta   90.00
_cell.angle_gamma   90.00
#
_symmetry.space_group_name_H-M   'P 1'
#
loop_
_entity.id
_entity.type
_entity.pdbx_description
1 polymer ?
#
loop_
_entity_poly.entity_id
_entity_poly.type
_entity_poly.pdbx_seq_one_letter_code
_entity_poly.pdbx_strand_id
1 'polypeptide(L)'
;MLEGYYIIENPGVVPSERRFRMKDLKAWGYDLHLGTIEGERAYFISRTGERQVGETYTIQGKEYHIEETKKEIPENARLLARIIIERGNPYLEIWLEEEDIKFPLGREDPRIILKRIWEKEKLNQLLKHVRAVGLTTDFYKDNVFIKSIPLPYEEYPPKVRRVLREVRDVHRDLTGFGRFVFQYFGEADKVHNYRLYWTLPTLHLFDVDIANEIDKILGMLD
;
A
#
# COMPACT_ATOMS: atom_id res chain seq x y z
N MET A 1 -25.18 -10.41 19.70
CA MET A 1 -24.94 -10.38 18.25
C MET A 1 -25.38 -9.02 17.75
N LEU A 2 -24.50 -8.23 17.14
CA LEU A 2 -24.90 -7.02 16.42
C LEU A 2 -25.59 -7.50 15.13
N GLU A 3 -26.93 -7.52 15.13
CA GLU A 3 -27.71 -7.99 13.99
C GLU A 3 -27.31 -7.22 12.72
N GLY A 4 -26.97 -7.96 11.65
CA GLY A 4 -26.71 -7.40 10.33
C GLY A 4 -25.26 -6.99 10.00
N TYR A 5 -24.27 -7.33 10.83
CA TYR A 5 -22.84 -7.19 10.50
C TYR A 5 -22.17 -8.54 10.25
N TYR A 6 -21.39 -8.63 9.16
CA TYR A 6 -20.43 -9.70 8.94
C TYR A 6 -19.02 -9.16 9.18
N ILE A 7 -18.28 -9.77 10.11
CA ILE A 7 -16.95 -9.34 10.50
C ILE A 7 -15.94 -10.43 10.13
N ILE A 8 -14.90 -10.04 9.39
CA ILE A 8 -13.72 -10.85 9.13
C ILE A 8 -12.56 -10.13 9.81
N GLU A 9 -11.92 -10.80 10.75
CA GLU A 9 -10.78 -10.24 11.47
C GLU A 9 -9.66 -11.27 11.50
N ASN A 10 -8.46 -10.82 11.12
CA ASN A 10 -7.22 -11.50 11.43
C ASN A 10 -6.41 -10.60 12.38
N PRO A 11 -6.34 -10.93 13.68
CA PRO A 11 -5.74 -10.10 14.71
C PRO A 11 -4.21 -10.18 14.73
N GLY A 12 -3.57 -10.59 13.63
CA GLY A 12 -2.12 -10.69 13.56
C GLY A 12 -1.41 -9.35 13.79
N VAL A 13 -0.10 -9.30 13.51
CA VAL A 13 0.70 -8.13 13.85
C VAL A 13 0.81 -7.21 12.63
N VAL A 14 0.51 -5.93 12.82
CA VAL A 14 0.85 -4.89 11.83
C VAL A 14 2.38 -4.88 11.70
N PRO A 15 2.96 -5.21 10.53
CA PRO A 15 4.39 -5.32 10.37
C PRO A 15 5.07 -3.98 10.66
N SER A 16 6.18 -4.03 11.41
CA SER A 16 7.02 -2.87 11.68
C SER A 16 7.82 -2.46 10.45
N GLU A 17 8.20 -3.42 9.61
CA GLU A 17 8.97 -3.23 8.38
C GLU A 17 8.60 -4.28 7.32
N ARG A 18 8.91 -3.99 6.06
CA ARG A 18 8.68 -4.90 4.95
C ARG A 18 9.77 -4.79 3.89
N ARG A 19 10.12 -5.92 3.28
CA ARG A 19 10.98 -6.01 2.10
C ARG A 19 10.18 -5.75 0.83
N PHE A 20 10.77 -5.00 -0.09
CA PHE A 20 10.18 -4.67 -1.38
C PHE A 20 11.07 -5.11 -2.54
N ARG A 21 10.46 -5.22 -3.73
CA ARG A 21 11.14 -5.55 -4.97
C ARG A 21 11.45 -4.27 -5.73
N MET A 22 12.40 -4.34 -6.67
CA MET A 22 12.73 -3.20 -7.53
C MET A 22 11.50 -2.68 -8.30
N LYS A 23 10.58 -3.56 -8.70
CA LYS A 23 9.35 -3.15 -9.38
C LYS A 23 8.45 -2.25 -8.52
N ASP A 24 8.45 -2.47 -7.20
CA ASP A 24 7.65 -1.68 -6.27
C ASP A 24 8.26 -0.27 -6.21
N LEU A 25 9.59 -0.16 -6.03
CA LEU A 25 10.30 1.12 -6.04
C LEU A 25 10.06 1.95 -7.32
N LYS A 26 10.08 1.29 -8.48
CA LYS A 26 9.75 1.91 -9.78
C LYS A 26 8.28 2.34 -9.87
N ALA A 27 7.35 1.58 -9.29
CA ALA A 27 5.95 1.97 -9.20
C ALA A 27 5.76 3.19 -8.28
N TRP A 28 6.57 3.29 -7.22
CA TRP A 28 6.64 4.46 -6.36
C TRP A 28 7.19 5.69 -7.08
N GLY A 29 7.71 5.54 -8.30
CA GLY A 29 8.22 6.62 -9.15
C GLY A 29 9.65 7.04 -8.81
N TYR A 30 10.46 6.10 -8.33
CA TYR A 30 11.87 6.31 -8.05
C TYR A 30 12.76 5.42 -8.91
N ASP A 31 13.93 5.97 -9.26
CA ASP A 31 15.07 5.21 -9.75
C ASP A 31 16.07 5.03 -8.60
N LEU A 32 16.74 3.87 -8.56
CA LEU A 32 17.81 3.60 -7.59
C LEU A 32 19.16 3.85 -8.25
N HIS A 33 20.01 4.64 -7.60
CA HIS A 33 21.36 4.94 -8.06
C HIS A 33 22.40 4.37 -7.11
N LEU A 34 23.53 3.98 -7.68
CA LEU A 34 24.80 3.76 -7.01
C LEU A 34 25.75 4.88 -7.43
N GLY A 35 26.50 5.39 -6.48
CA GLY A 35 27.60 6.32 -6.73
C GLY A 35 28.15 6.86 -5.43
N THR A 36 28.37 8.16 -5.35
CA THR A 36 28.92 8.78 -4.14
C THR A 36 28.08 9.95 -3.63
N ILE A 37 28.07 10.12 -2.31
CA ILE A 37 27.58 11.32 -1.63
C ILE A 37 28.76 11.86 -0.83
N GLU A 38 29.19 13.10 -1.12
CA GLU A 38 30.36 13.72 -0.49
C GLU A 38 31.64 12.88 -0.61
N GLY A 39 31.78 12.16 -1.74
CA GLY A 39 32.93 11.28 -2.02
C GLY A 39 32.85 9.88 -1.38
N GLU A 40 31.85 9.60 -0.54
CA GLU A 40 31.63 8.29 0.06
C GLU A 40 30.64 7.46 -0.76
N ARG A 41 30.92 6.16 -0.94
CA ARG A 41 30.02 5.24 -1.65
C ARG A 41 28.63 5.22 -1.00
N ALA A 42 27.59 5.41 -1.79
CA ALA A 42 26.21 5.39 -1.31
C ALA A 42 25.24 4.88 -2.37
N TYR A 43 24.09 4.43 -1.87
CA TYR A 43 22.87 4.29 -2.67
C TYR A 43 21.93 5.45 -2.36
N PHE A 44 21.21 5.92 -3.38
CA PHE A 44 20.21 6.97 -3.23
C PHE A 44 19.16 6.86 -4.32
N ILE A 45 18.03 7.56 -4.13
CA ILE A 45 16.92 7.57 -5.08
C ILE A 45 16.68 8.97 -5.62
N SER A 46 16.25 9.06 -6.88
CA SER A 46 15.67 10.27 -7.47
C SER A 46 14.32 9.97 -8.09
N ARG A 47 13.55 10.99 -8.48
CA ARG A 47 12.34 10.75 -9.29
C ARG A 47 12.74 10.10 -10.61
N THR A 48 11.90 9.18 -11.07
CA THR A 48 12.16 8.43 -12.30
C THR A 48 12.42 9.38 -13.48
N GLY A 49 13.55 9.21 -14.15
CA GLY A 49 13.97 10.00 -15.30
C GLY A 49 14.46 11.42 -15.00
N GLU A 50 14.53 11.82 -13.72
CA GLU A 50 15.05 13.15 -13.34
C GLU A 50 16.57 13.24 -13.48
N ARG A 51 17.28 12.14 -13.25
CA ARG A 51 18.74 12.08 -13.19
C ARG A 51 19.33 11.07 -14.15
N GLN A 52 20.58 11.31 -14.55
CA GLN A 52 21.29 10.46 -15.52
C GLN A 52 22.65 9.97 -14.99
N VAL A 53 23.12 8.87 -15.55
CA VAL A 53 24.43 8.32 -15.23
C VAL A 53 25.54 9.29 -15.65
N GLY A 54 26.54 9.47 -14.78
CA GLY A 54 27.63 10.43 -14.94
C GLY A 54 27.32 11.84 -14.47
N GLU A 55 26.09 12.12 -14.03
CA GLU A 55 25.69 13.42 -13.49
C GLU A 55 26.29 13.64 -12.08
N THR A 56 26.77 14.87 -11.84
CA THR A 56 27.10 15.37 -10.50
C THR A 56 26.20 16.55 -10.18
N TYR A 57 25.57 16.55 -9.01
CA TYR A 57 24.65 17.61 -8.59
C TYR A 57 24.69 17.83 -7.08
N THR A 58 24.09 18.92 -6.61
CA THR A 58 24.06 19.27 -5.19
C THR A 58 22.63 19.36 -4.67
N ILE A 59 22.34 18.67 -3.56
CA ILE A 59 21.07 18.79 -2.83
C ILE A 59 21.40 19.10 -1.37
N GLN A 60 20.80 20.16 -0.82
CA GLN A 60 20.97 20.56 0.58
C GLN A 60 22.45 20.69 1.02
N GLY A 61 23.32 21.14 0.10
CA GLY A 61 24.74 21.32 0.35
C GLY A 61 25.59 20.05 0.22
N LYS A 62 24.99 18.88 -0.02
CA LYS A 62 25.70 17.63 -0.28
C LYS A 62 25.87 17.41 -1.77
N GLU A 63 27.08 17.04 -2.18
CA GLU A 63 27.38 16.66 -3.56
C GLU A 63 27.03 15.18 -3.79
N TYR A 64 26.33 14.91 -4.88
CA TYR A 64 25.94 13.58 -5.33
C TYR A 64 26.58 13.34 -6.68
N HIS A 65 27.17 12.17 -6.87
CA HIS A 65 27.65 11.69 -8.16
C HIS A 65 26.99 10.36 -8.50
N ILE A 66 26.42 10.23 -9.69
CA ILE A 66 25.77 9.00 -10.16
C ILE A 66 26.73 8.19 -11.03
N GLU A 67 27.14 7.03 -10.53
CA GLU A 67 27.95 6.07 -11.29
C GLU A 67 27.08 5.10 -12.10
N GLU A 68 25.96 4.67 -11.53
CA GLU A 68 25.09 3.67 -12.15
C GLU A 68 23.64 3.83 -11.69
N THR A 69 22.68 3.70 -12.61
CA THR A 69 21.26 3.53 -12.28
C THR A 69 20.88 2.05 -12.32
N LYS A 70 20.51 1.51 -11.17
CA LYS A 70 20.24 0.09 -10.96
C LYS A 70 18.91 -0.33 -11.61
N LYS A 71 18.97 -1.37 -12.44
CA LYS A 71 17.77 -2.00 -13.02
C LYS A 71 17.08 -2.97 -12.06
N GLU A 72 17.84 -3.57 -11.15
CA GLU A 72 17.43 -4.54 -10.14
C GLU A 72 18.12 -4.24 -8.80
N ILE A 73 17.58 -4.76 -7.69
CA ILE A 73 18.24 -4.66 -6.39
C ILE A 73 19.52 -5.52 -6.45
N PRO A 74 20.68 -5.03 -5.97
CA PRO A 74 21.90 -5.86 -5.91
C PRO A 74 21.67 -7.19 -5.17
N GLU A 75 22.32 -8.27 -5.60
CA GLU A 75 22.04 -9.63 -5.11
C GLU A 75 22.26 -9.79 -3.59
N ASN A 76 23.28 -9.11 -3.06
CA ASN A 76 23.64 -9.05 -1.64
C ASN A 76 22.86 -7.97 -0.86
N ALA A 77 21.88 -7.31 -1.48
CA ALA A 77 21.14 -6.20 -0.90
C ALA A 77 19.63 -6.46 -0.76
N ARG A 78 19.00 -5.71 0.15
CA ARG A 78 17.56 -5.74 0.40
C ARG A 78 16.99 -4.32 0.48
N LEU A 79 15.96 -4.05 -0.32
CA LEU A 79 15.16 -2.84 -0.19
C LEU A 79 14.12 -3.04 0.90
N LEU A 80 14.15 -2.17 1.90
CA LEU A 80 13.30 -2.23 3.07
C LEU A 80 12.61 -0.89 3.27
N ALA A 81 11.40 -0.94 3.83
CA ALA A 81 10.73 0.25 4.29
C ALA A 81 9.95 0.00 5.58
N ARG A 82 9.76 1.07 6.35
CA ARG A 82 8.95 1.10 7.58
C ARG A 82 8.17 2.39 7.67
N ILE A 83 7.08 2.37 8.42
CA ILE A 83 6.35 3.60 8.75
C ILE A 83 6.68 3.98 10.18
N ILE A 84 7.16 5.21 10.37
CA ILE A 84 7.32 5.83 11.68
C ILE A 84 6.29 6.93 11.85
N ILE A 85 5.86 7.17 13.10
CA ILE A 85 4.98 8.27 13.45
C ILE A 85 5.78 9.29 14.24
N GLU A 86 5.93 10.50 13.71
CA GLU A 86 6.57 11.62 14.41
C GLU A 86 5.60 12.77 14.56
N ARG A 87 5.36 13.20 15.81
CA ARG A 87 4.44 14.31 16.14
C ARG A 87 3.05 14.14 15.47
N GLY A 88 2.56 12.90 15.43
CA GLY A 88 1.27 12.54 14.84
C GLY A 88 1.26 12.41 13.30
N ASN A 89 2.39 12.63 12.62
CA ASN A 89 2.49 12.50 11.17
C ASN A 89 3.22 11.20 10.79
N PRO A 90 2.68 10.42 9.84
CA PRO A 90 3.36 9.23 9.35
C PRO A 90 4.44 9.58 8.33
N TYR A 91 5.56 8.85 8.38
CA TYR A 91 6.63 8.91 7.39
C TYR A 91 7.01 7.50 6.97
N LEU A 92 7.12 7.27 5.67
CA LEU A 92 7.73 6.07 5.12
C LEU A 92 9.24 6.30 5.04
N GLU A 93 10.00 5.56 5.84
CA GLU A 93 11.45 5.51 5.73
C GLU A 93 11.83 4.33 4.84
N ILE A 94 12.66 4.60 3.84
CA ILE A 94 13.12 3.63 2.85
C ILE A 94 14.64 3.55 2.94
N TRP A 95 15.18 2.33 3.00
CA TRP A 95 16.62 2.11 2.98
C TRP A 95 16.98 0.86 2.17
N LEU A 96 18.22 0.84 1.71
CA LEU A 96 18.85 -0.36 1.19
C LEU A 96 19.78 -0.92 2.27
N GLU A 97 19.71 -2.22 2.52
CA GLU A 97 20.63 -2.92 3.41
C GLU A 97 21.49 -3.86 2.58
N GLU A 98 22.80 -3.66 2.57
CA GLU A 98 23.80 -4.47 1.87
C GLU A 98 24.89 -4.86 2.87
N GLU A 99 25.09 -6.16 3.09
CA GLU A 99 26.14 -6.69 4.00
C GLU A 99 26.16 -5.99 5.38
N ASP A 100 24.97 -5.83 5.99
CA ASP A 100 24.73 -5.15 7.27
C ASP A 100 24.97 -3.62 7.29
N ILE A 101 25.33 -3.03 6.15
CA ILE A 101 25.40 -1.57 5.98
C ILE A 101 24.03 -1.04 5.51
N LYS A 102 23.50 -0.05 6.23
CA LYS A 102 22.24 0.61 5.91
C LYS A 102 22.47 1.92 5.16
N PHE A 103 21.98 1.96 3.93
CA PHE A 103 21.98 3.16 3.07
C PHE A 103 20.59 3.80 3.10
N PRO A 104 20.40 4.96 3.76
CA PRO A 104 19.12 5.65 3.75
C PRO A 104 18.82 6.16 2.34
N LEU A 105 17.67 5.79 1.78
CA LEU A 105 17.28 6.19 0.43
C LEU A 105 16.36 7.41 0.49
N GLY A 106 15.39 7.42 1.38
CA GLY A 106 14.44 8.52 1.45
C GLY A 106 13.49 8.42 2.63
N ARG A 107 12.86 9.56 2.90
CA ARG A 107 11.84 9.71 3.92
C ARG A 107 10.76 10.66 3.41
N GLU A 108 9.56 10.15 3.18
CA GLU A 108 8.45 10.91 2.60
C GLU A 108 7.14 10.54 3.28
N ASP A 109 6.14 11.40 3.18
CA ASP A 109 4.78 11.09 3.62
C ASP A 109 4.22 9.89 2.82
N PRO A 110 3.79 8.80 3.48
CA PRO A 110 3.27 7.62 2.79
C PRO A 110 2.06 7.94 1.90
N ARG A 111 1.27 8.97 2.25
CA ARG A 111 0.09 9.38 1.46
C ARG A 111 0.48 9.84 0.06
N ILE A 112 1.61 10.53 -0.07
CA ILE A 112 2.08 11.06 -1.36
C ILE A 112 2.53 9.91 -2.27
N ILE A 113 3.26 8.95 -1.71
CA ILE A 113 3.74 7.79 -2.45
C ILE A 113 2.57 6.88 -2.85
N LEU A 114 1.67 6.54 -1.91
CA LEU A 114 0.49 5.71 -2.19
C LEU A 114 -0.38 6.33 -3.27
N LYS A 115 -0.69 7.63 -3.17
CA LYS A 115 -1.46 8.33 -4.19
C LYS A 115 -0.83 8.18 -5.58
N ARG A 116 0.49 8.37 -5.70
CA ARG A 116 1.22 8.23 -6.97
C ARG A 116 1.13 6.81 -7.53
N ILE A 117 1.32 5.79 -6.68
CA ILE A 117 1.18 4.39 -7.09
C ILE A 117 -0.22 4.17 -7.64
N TRP A 118 -1.25 4.56 -6.88
CA TRP A 118 -2.62 4.27 -7.23
C TRP A 118 -3.08 5.04 -8.49
N GLU A 119 -2.61 6.27 -8.70
CA GLU A 119 -2.85 7.02 -9.94
C GLU A 119 -2.17 6.36 -11.14
N LYS A 120 -0.89 5.96 -11.00
CA LYS A 120 -0.10 5.33 -12.06
C LYS A 120 -0.68 3.97 -12.47
N GLU A 121 -1.03 3.14 -11.48
CA GLU A 121 -1.56 1.79 -11.66
C GLU A 121 -3.09 1.77 -11.86
N LYS A 122 -3.75 2.94 -11.87
CA LYS A 122 -5.20 3.10 -12.06
C LYS A 122 -6.05 2.35 -11.01
N LEU A 123 -5.59 2.32 -9.76
CA LEU A 123 -6.27 1.71 -8.61
C LEU A 123 -7.36 2.64 -8.09
N ASN A 124 -8.45 2.72 -8.86
CA ASN A 124 -9.52 3.70 -8.68
C ASN A 124 -10.29 3.50 -7.37
N GLN A 125 -10.44 2.25 -6.91
CA GLN A 125 -11.19 1.95 -5.70
C GLN A 125 -10.41 2.39 -4.47
N LEU A 126 -9.10 2.14 -4.43
CA LEU A 126 -8.23 2.63 -3.37
C LEU A 126 -8.22 4.16 -3.30
N LEU A 127 -8.08 4.84 -4.46
CA LEU A 127 -8.13 6.30 -4.53
C LEU A 127 -9.44 6.89 -4.01
N LYS A 128 -10.57 6.26 -4.34
CA LYS A 128 -11.90 6.77 -4.02
C LYS A 128 -12.31 6.50 -2.56
N HIS A 129 -11.87 5.38 -2.00
CA HIS A 129 -12.42 4.87 -0.73
C HIS A 129 -11.46 4.95 0.45
N VAL A 130 -10.21 5.38 0.27
CA VAL A 130 -9.30 5.65 1.39
C VAL A 130 -9.86 6.75 2.30
N ARG A 131 -9.77 6.54 3.62
CA ARG A 131 -10.20 7.51 4.64
C ARG A 131 -9.04 8.03 5.48
N ALA A 132 -8.15 7.14 5.88
CA ALA A 132 -7.01 7.47 6.73
C ALA A 132 -5.80 6.60 6.37
N VAL A 133 -4.60 7.16 6.53
CA VAL A 133 -3.33 6.49 6.28
C VAL A 133 -2.42 6.76 7.47
N GLY A 134 -2.00 5.69 8.16
CA GLY A 134 -1.02 5.68 9.24
C GLY A 134 -0.23 4.37 9.21
N LEU A 135 -0.06 3.70 10.36
CA LEU A 135 0.46 2.32 10.39
C LEU A 135 -0.49 1.34 9.68
N THR A 136 -1.80 1.62 9.79
CA THR A 136 -2.87 1.00 9.01
C THR A 136 -3.52 2.02 8.09
N THR A 137 -4.14 1.53 7.03
CA THR A 137 -4.96 2.32 6.12
C THR A 137 -6.40 1.84 6.23
N ASP A 138 -7.31 2.79 6.38
CA ASP A 138 -8.74 2.55 6.49
C ASP A 138 -9.44 2.92 5.20
N PHE A 139 -10.28 2.00 4.71
CA PHE A 139 -11.15 2.19 3.57
C PHE A 139 -12.61 2.19 4.03
N TYR A 140 -13.41 3.04 3.40
CA TYR A 140 -14.85 3.10 3.61
C TYR A 140 -15.59 3.25 2.29
N LYS A 141 -16.55 2.35 2.07
CA LYS A 141 -17.43 2.38 0.90
C LYS A 141 -18.87 2.16 1.36
N ASP A 142 -19.74 3.07 0.93
CA ASP A 142 -21.15 3.10 1.28
C ASP A 142 -21.96 3.33 0.02
N ASN A 143 -22.78 2.34 -0.30
CA ASN A 143 -23.67 2.35 -1.45
C ASN A 143 -25.12 2.08 -1.01
N VAL A 144 -25.47 2.43 0.23
CA VAL A 144 -26.80 2.21 0.79
C VAL A 144 -27.74 3.31 0.31
N PHE A 145 -28.63 2.97 -0.62
CA PHE A 145 -29.69 3.87 -1.08
C PHE A 145 -30.98 3.71 -0.26
N ILE A 146 -31.26 2.49 0.19
CA ILE A 146 -32.42 2.16 1.02
C ILE A 146 -31.95 1.92 2.45
N LYS A 147 -32.37 2.75 3.39
CA LYS A 147 -32.13 2.51 4.82
C LYS A 147 -33.04 1.40 5.32
N SER A 148 -32.65 0.15 5.07
CA SER A 148 -33.30 -1.06 5.57
C SER A 148 -32.45 -1.72 6.67
N ILE A 149 -32.99 -2.78 7.28
CA ILE A 149 -32.24 -3.66 8.17
C ILE A 149 -31.29 -4.49 7.29
N PRO A 150 -30.00 -4.65 7.64
CA PRO A 150 -29.10 -5.48 6.87
C PRO A 150 -29.58 -6.93 6.86
N LEU A 151 -29.46 -7.59 5.70
CA LEU A 151 -29.80 -9.00 5.54
C LEU A 151 -28.83 -9.88 6.33
N PRO A 152 -29.27 -11.07 6.77
CA PRO A 152 -28.39 -12.08 7.33
C PRO A 152 -27.51 -12.74 6.25
N TYR A 153 -26.39 -13.34 6.65
CA TYR A 153 -25.39 -13.92 5.73
C TYR A 153 -25.96 -15.00 4.81
N GLU A 154 -26.94 -15.75 5.30
CA GLU A 154 -27.64 -16.82 4.59
C GLU A 154 -28.30 -16.30 3.29
N GLU A 155 -28.77 -15.05 3.31
CA GLU A 155 -29.43 -14.37 2.20
C GLU A 155 -28.46 -13.68 1.23
N TYR A 156 -27.16 -13.65 1.52
CA TYR A 156 -26.19 -12.97 0.65
C TYR A 156 -26.08 -13.68 -0.70
N PRO A 157 -26.05 -12.96 -1.83
CA PRO A 157 -25.88 -13.60 -3.13
C PRO A 157 -24.47 -14.22 -3.27
N PRO A 158 -24.27 -15.19 -4.18
CA PRO A 158 -22.97 -15.83 -4.40
C PRO A 158 -21.81 -14.86 -4.65
N LYS A 159 -22.06 -13.75 -5.36
CA LYS A 159 -21.07 -12.69 -5.63
C LYS A 159 -20.58 -12.03 -4.35
N VAL A 160 -21.48 -11.67 -3.42
CA VAL A 160 -21.12 -11.09 -2.12
C VAL A 160 -20.38 -12.11 -1.24
N ARG A 161 -20.85 -13.35 -1.18
CA ARG A 161 -20.15 -14.41 -0.43
C ARG A 161 -18.74 -14.67 -0.96
N ARG A 162 -18.53 -14.53 -2.28
CA ARG A 162 -17.20 -14.62 -2.90
C ARG A 162 -16.29 -13.51 -2.42
N VAL A 163 -16.75 -12.26 -2.40
CA VAL A 163 -15.97 -11.11 -1.88
C VAL A 163 -15.52 -11.36 -0.44
N LEU A 164 -16.42 -11.85 0.42
CA LEU A 164 -16.08 -12.18 1.81
C LEU A 164 -15.01 -13.27 1.92
N ARG A 165 -15.00 -14.26 1.01
CA ARG A 165 -13.92 -15.27 0.96
C ARG A 165 -12.61 -14.64 0.51
N GLU A 166 -12.61 -13.85 -0.56
CA GLU A 166 -11.41 -13.19 -1.08
C GLU A 166 -10.80 -12.24 -0.03
N VAL A 167 -11.60 -11.48 0.71
CA VAL A 167 -11.13 -10.66 1.84
C VAL A 167 -10.43 -11.51 2.90
N ARG A 168 -11.04 -12.64 3.29
CA ARG A 168 -10.44 -13.55 4.28
C ARG A 168 -9.11 -14.15 3.78
N ASP A 169 -9.05 -14.50 2.50
CA ASP A 169 -7.83 -15.03 1.89
C ASP A 169 -6.74 -13.95 1.84
N VAL A 170 -7.06 -12.69 1.53
CA VAL A 170 -6.11 -11.56 1.63
C VAL A 170 -5.58 -11.40 3.05
N HIS A 171 -6.46 -11.40 4.05
CA HIS A 171 -6.05 -11.25 5.45
C HIS A 171 -5.13 -12.38 5.92
N ARG A 172 -5.38 -13.61 5.46
CA ARG A 172 -4.60 -14.80 5.84
C ARG A 172 -3.28 -14.89 5.08
N ASP A 173 -3.33 -14.73 3.77
CA ASP A 173 -2.25 -15.15 2.86
C ASP A 173 -1.35 -13.98 2.43
N LEU A 174 -1.87 -12.74 2.42
CA LEU A 174 -1.13 -11.59 1.89
C LEU A 174 -0.69 -10.60 2.96
N THR A 175 -1.58 -10.27 3.91
CA THR A 175 -1.33 -9.17 4.85
C THR A 175 -1.03 -9.63 6.27
N GLY A 176 -1.44 -10.84 6.65
CA GLY A 176 -1.31 -11.39 8.02
C GLY A 176 -2.10 -10.62 9.09
N PHE A 177 -2.77 -9.53 8.72
CA PHE A 177 -3.57 -8.67 9.56
C PHE A 177 -4.65 -8.01 8.70
N GLY A 178 -5.85 -7.88 9.25
CA GLY A 178 -6.90 -7.10 8.62
C GLY A 178 -8.19 -7.16 9.41
N ARG A 179 -8.99 -6.12 9.25
CA ARG A 179 -10.36 -6.09 9.78
C ARG A 179 -11.30 -5.59 8.71
N PHE A 180 -12.29 -6.39 8.39
CA PHE A 180 -13.32 -6.09 7.43
C PHE A 180 -14.68 -6.20 8.10
N VAL A 181 -15.42 -5.09 8.09
CA VAL A 181 -16.78 -5.00 8.62
C VAL A 181 -17.70 -4.74 7.45
N PHE A 182 -18.68 -5.62 7.26
CA PHE A 182 -19.55 -5.59 6.09
C PHE A 182 -21.03 -5.69 6.48
N GLN A 183 -21.85 -4.90 5.82
CA GLN A 183 -23.30 -4.93 5.93
C GLN A 183 -23.90 -4.96 4.53
N TYR A 184 -24.84 -5.86 4.30
CA TYR A 184 -25.53 -5.99 3.02
C TYR A 184 -27.01 -5.71 3.21
N PHE A 185 -27.60 -4.90 2.33
CA PHE A 185 -28.98 -4.44 2.43
C PHE A 185 -29.86 -4.94 1.27
N GLY A 186 -29.33 -5.88 0.47
CA GLY A 186 -30.00 -6.42 -0.71
C GLY A 186 -29.54 -5.76 -2.02
N GLU A 187 -30.26 -6.07 -3.08
CA GLU A 187 -30.00 -5.59 -4.44
C GLU A 187 -31.23 -4.84 -4.94
N ALA A 188 -31.02 -3.67 -5.56
CA ALA A 188 -32.07 -2.90 -6.22
C ALA A 188 -31.54 -2.45 -7.59
N ASP A 189 -32.33 -2.60 -8.65
CA ASP A 189 -31.94 -2.23 -10.02
C ASP A 189 -30.57 -2.78 -10.46
N LYS A 190 -30.26 -4.02 -10.05
CA LYS A 190 -28.97 -4.71 -10.29
C LYS A 190 -27.76 -4.10 -9.58
N VAL A 191 -28.00 -3.23 -8.61
CA VAL A 191 -26.97 -2.59 -7.79
C VAL A 191 -27.03 -3.16 -6.37
N HIS A 192 -25.89 -3.65 -5.89
CA HIS A 192 -25.77 -4.12 -4.52
C HIS A 192 -25.75 -2.93 -3.55
N ASN A 193 -26.66 -2.96 -2.56
CA ASN A 193 -26.67 -2.02 -1.45
C ASN A 193 -25.85 -2.59 -0.30
N TYR A 194 -24.74 -1.95 0.02
CA TYR A 194 -23.86 -2.40 1.08
C TYR A 194 -23.09 -1.25 1.71
N ARG A 195 -22.55 -1.55 2.88
CA ARG A 195 -21.58 -0.72 3.56
C ARG A 195 -20.41 -1.58 3.98
N LEU A 196 -19.20 -1.09 3.76
CA LEU A 196 -17.99 -1.76 4.24
C LEU A 196 -17.02 -0.79 4.88
N TYR A 197 -16.29 -1.31 5.87
CA TYR A 197 -15.10 -0.72 6.44
C TYR A 197 -13.99 -1.76 6.34
N TRP A 198 -12.83 -1.36 5.83
CA TRP A 198 -11.69 -2.25 5.70
C TRP A 198 -10.42 -1.59 6.22
N THR A 199 -9.82 -2.16 7.25
CA THR A 199 -8.51 -1.77 7.77
C THR A 199 -7.47 -2.78 7.35
N LEU A 200 -6.36 -2.31 6.77
CA LEU A 200 -5.22 -3.10 6.33
C LEU A 200 -3.90 -2.44 6.78
N PRO A 201 -2.78 -3.19 6.89
CA PRO A 201 -1.50 -2.57 7.17
C PRO A 201 -1.04 -1.72 5.98
N THR A 202 -0.70 -0.46 6.22
CA THR A 202 -0.32 0.47 5.16
C THR A 202 0.90 0.01 4.38
N LEU A 203 1.87 -0.63 5.05
CA LEU A 203 3.08 -1.16 4.39
C LEU A 203 2.77 -2.13 3.25
N HIS A 204 1.69 -2.91 3.34
CA HIS A 204 1.30 -3.84 2.28
C HIS A 204 0.79 -3.14 1.03
N LEU A 205 0.27 -1.92 1.14
CA LEU A 205 -0.27 -1.15 0.01
C LEU A 205 0.82 -0.54 -0.88
N PHE A 206 2.09 -0.61 -0.46
CA PHE A 206 3.23 -0.25 -1.30
C PHE A 206 3.69 -1.40 -2.20
N ASP A 207 3.23 -2.62 -1.96
CA ASP A 207 3.45 -3.76 -2.87
C ASP A 207 2.39 -3.71 -3.97
N VAL A 208 2.82 -3.56 -5.20
CA VAL A 208 1.91 -3.30 -6.33
C VAL A 208 0.95 -4.48 -6.55
N ASP A 209 1.40 -5.71 -6.34
CA ASP A 209 0.55 -6.89 -6.55
C ASP A 209 -0.56 -6.95 -5.49
N ILE A 210 -0.21 -6.64 -4.24
CA ILE A 210 -1.17 -6.63 -3.13
C ILE A 210 -2.17 -5.49 -3.29
N ALA A 211 -1.70 -4.29 -3.64
CA ALA A 211 -2.56 -3.14 -3.89
C ALA A 211 -3.57 -3.42 -5.02
N ASN A 212 -3.13 -4.05 -6.12
CA ASN A 212 -4.00 -4.48 -7.21
C ASN A 212 -5.10 -5.46 -6.74
N GLU A 213 -4.75 -6.47 -5.95
CA GLU A 213 -5.75 -7.45 -5.48
C GLU A 213 -6.79 -6.79 -4.54
N ILE A 214 -6.36 -5.87 -3.68
CA ILE A 214 -7.27 -5.12 -2.79
C ILE A 214 -8.19 -4.20 -3.60
N ASP A 215 -7.66 -3.47 -4.58
CA ASP A 215 -8.45 -2.59 -5.45
C ASP A 215 -9.52 -3.38 -6.20
N LYS A 216 -9.13 -4.53 -6.77
CA LYS A 216 -10.03 -5.45 -7.45
C LYS A 216 -11.15 -5.93 -6.52
N ILE A 217 -10.84 -6.38 -5.30
CA ILE A 217 -11.84 -6.83 -4.32
C ILE A 217 -12.82 -5.71 -3.96
N LEU A 218 -12.33 -4.48 -3.75
CA LEU A 218 -13.18 -3.31 -3.51
C LEU A 218 -14.11 -3.01 -4.69
N GLY A 219 -13.65 -3.28 -5.92
CA GLY A 219 -14.42 -3.09 -7.15
C GLY A 219 -15.35 -4.25 -7.50
N MET A 220 -15.23 -5.42 -6.85
CA MET A 220 -16.06 -6.58 -7.19
C MET A 220 -17.54 -6.35 -6.95
N LEU A 221 -17.94 -5.47 -6.02
CA LEU A 221 -19.34 -5.20 -5.70
C LEU A 221 -19.93 -4.03 -6.47
N ASP A 222 -19.15 -3.41 -7.37
CA ASP A 222 -19.66 -2.45 -8.35
C ASP A 222 -20.29 -3.17 -9.57
#